data_AF-A0A496V9T9-F1
#
_entry.id   AF-A0A496V9T9-F1
#
_cell.length_a   1.000
_cell.length_b   1.000
_cell.length_c   1.000
_cell.angle_alpha   90.00
_cell.angle_beta   90.00
_cell.angle_gamma   90.00
#
_symmetry.space_group_name_H-M   'P 1'
#
loop_
_entity.id
_entity.type
_entity.pdbx_description
1 polymer ?
#
loop_
_entity_poly.entity_id
_entity_poly.type
_entity_poly.pdbx_seq_one_letter_code
_entity_poly.pdbx_strand_id
1 'polypeptide(L)'
;MKKQTQNTSPDSFLNLDPFIDIVTNVIGAFFFVIIYIALASSGIKSKITTPLFSVVDTNPIYFECRNQTAFFPDIEGLRKESNEVWKKIQVGNWFRKVEILKTFNISNQFYTYVPEKERDKRGSWTVKDNFEPIPDARGETSFQIKREDSLFRRKLATLDPNQQHLYFIVRNDSFEIFHVARAITLESGFRVGWNPLESNKTLGFTSSGGGVDPSNIQ
;
A
#
# COMPACT_ATOMS: atom_id res chain seq x y z
N MET A 1 81.10 14.78 37.99
CA MET A 1 80.34 15.11 39.22
C MET A 1 79.56 16.40 38.97
N LYS A 2 78.28 16.43 39.36
CA LYS A 2 77.28 17.54 39.29
C LYS A 2 76.61 17.74 37.91
N LYS A 3 75.44 17.12 37.70
CA LYS A 3 74.06 17.54 38.04
C LYS A 3 73.51 18.53 37.00
N GLN A 4 72.87 17.98 35.96
CA GLN A 4 71.87 18.70 35.19
C GLN A 4 70.57 18.72 36.00
N THR A 5 70.06 19.94 36.16
CA THR A 5 68.91 20.36 36.95
C THR A 5 67.62 19.80 36.32
N GLN A 6 66.84 19.05 37.10
CA GLN A 6 65.45 18.74 36.78
C GLN A 6 64.64 20.04 36.93
N ASN A 7 64.12 20.57 35.83
CA ASN A 7 63.03 21.54 35.87
C ASN A 7 61.71 20.76 35.92
N THR A 8 61.16 20.62 37.11
CA THR A 8 59.77 20.24 37.34
C THR A 8 58.91 21.49 37.20
N SER A 9 58.16 21.61 36.11
CA SER A 9 57.05 22.57 35.99
C SER A 9 55.79 21.94 36.58
N PRO A 10 55.10 22.57 37.56
CA PRO A 10 53.92 22.01 38.19
C PRO A 10 52.63 22.52 37.50
N ASP A 11 52.36 22.10 36.27
CA ASP A 11 51.10 22.43 35.57
C ASP A 11 50.46 21.17 34.99
N SER A 12 50.14 20.22 35.86
CA SER A 12 49.42 18.99 35.50
C SER A 12 48.20 18.81 36.39
N PHE A 13 47.41 19.88 36.59
CA PHE A 13 46.22 19.78 37.45
C PHE A 13 44.92 19.50 36.72
N LEU A 14 44.77 19.79 35.41
CA LEU A 14 43.64 19.30 34.61
C LEU A 14 44.00 19.24 33.12
N ASN A 15 44.41 18.08 32.62
CA ASN A 15 44.47 17.84 31.17
C ASN A 15 43.02 17.64 30.68
N LEU A 16 42.42 18.72 30.17
CA LEU A 16 41.00 18.79 29.77
C LEU A 16 40.76 18.22 28.36
N ASP A 17 41.81 17.95 27.59
CA ASP A 17 41.68 17.51 26.19
C ASP A 17 40.89 16.18 26.07
N PRO A 18 41.19 15.14 26.88
CA PRO A 18 40.40 13.90 26.84
C PRO A 18 38.95 14.09 27.31
N PHE A 19 38.71 15.04 28.21
CA PHE A 19 37.36 15.33 28.70
C PHE A 19 36.52 16.01 27.60
N ILE A 20 37.11 16.97 26.88
CA ILE A 20 36.47 17.63 25.74
C ILE A 20 36.21 16.64 24.60
N ASP A 21 37.11 15.69 24.35
CA ASP A 21 36.91 14.64 23.34
C ASP A 21 35.73 13.71 23.69
N ILE A 22 35.65 13.27 24.96
CA ILE A 22 34.54 12.44 25.43
C ILE A 22 33.23 13.21 25.34
N VAL A 23 33.20 14.46 25.81
CA VAL A 23 32.00 15.30 25.79
C VAL A 23 31.53 15.56 24.36
N THR A 24 32.45 15.85 23.43
CA THR A 24 32.11 16.10 22.02
C THR A 24 31.53 14.86 21.35
N ASN A 25 32.10 13.68 21.62
CA ASN A 25 31.60 12.42 21.07
C ASN A 25 30.22 12.06 21.64
N VAL A 26 30.02 12.23 22.95
CA VAL A 26 28.74 11.97 23.62
C VAL A 26 27.65 12.93 23.13
N ILE A 27 27.96 14.22 23.01
CA ILE A 27 27.04 15.22 22.46
C ILE A 27 26.68 14.86 21.01
N GLY A 28 27.66 14.44 20.20
CA GLY A 28 27.41 13.97 18.84
C GLY A 28 26.42 12.81 18.78
N ALA A 29 26.61 11.79 19.61
CA ALA A 29 25.67 10.66 19.71
C ALA A 29 24.27 11.11 20.15
N PHE A 30 24.18 12.03 21.11
CA PHE A 30 22.89 12.59 21.53
C PHE A 30 22.20 13.38 20.42
N PHE A 31 22.92 14.15 19.61
CA PHE A 31 22.35 14.82 18.45
C PHE A 31 21.73 13.81 17.46
N PHE A 32 22.40 12.70 17.18
CA PHE A 32 21.82 11.65 16.32
C PHE A 32 20.56 11.03 16.91
N VAL A 33 20.55 10.75 18.22
CA VAL A 33 19.38 10.20 18.91
C VAL A 33 18.21 11.19 18.90
N ILE A 34 18.46 12.48 19.15
CA ILE A 34 17.44 13.53 19.13
C ILE A 34 16.86 13.69 17.72
N ILE A 35 17.70 13.71 16.68
CA ILE A 35 17.24 13.77 15.29
C ILE A 35 16.40 12.54 14.95
N TYR A 36 16.85 11.35 15.35
CA TYR A 36 16.11 10.11 15.12
C TYR A 36 14.75 10.11 15.83
N ILE A 37 14.68 10.51 17.11
CA ILE A 37 13.43 10.62 17.86
C ILE A 37 12.53 11.70 17.25
N ALA A 38 13.09 12.83 16.81
CA ALA A 38 12.31 13.87 16.14
C ALA A 38 11.70 13.36 14.83
N LEU A 39 12.47 12.64 14.01
CA LEU A 39 11.99 12.02 12.78
C LEU A 39 10.93 10.93 13.08
N ALA A 40 11.18 10.06 14.05
CA ALA A 40 10.25 8.99 14.43
C ALA A 40 8.96 9.51 15.09
N SER A 41 9.04 10.56 15.90
CA SER A 41 7.89 11.16 16.62
C SER A 41 7.11 12.16 15.78
N SER A 42 7.73 12.73 14.74
CA SER A 42 7.08 13.70 13.87
C SER A 42 5.82 13.15 13.18
N GLY A 43 5.61 11.83 13.21
CA GLY A 43 4.44 11.21 12.61
C GLY A 43 4.28 11.64 11.15
N ILE A 44 5.39 12.06 10.51
CA ILE A 44 5.43 12.40 9.11
C ILE A 44 5.15 11.07 8.43
N LYS A 45 3.85 10.85 8.18
CA LYS A 45 3.36 10.18 7.00
C LYS A 45 3.97 10.96 5.86
N SER A 46 5.26 10.69 5.61
CA SER A 46 5.88 11.04 4.37
C SER A 46 5.02 10.24 3.42
N LYS A 47 4.09 10.96 2.80
CA LYS A 47 3.42 10.49 1.62
C LYS A 47 4.60 10.25 0.71
N ILE A 48 5.11 9.02 0.72
CA ILE A 48 6.05 8.52 -0.26
C ILE A 48 5.25 8.74 -1.51
N THR A 49 5.48 9.90 -2.13
CA THR A 49 4.96 10.19 -3.44
C THR A 49 5.76 9.22 -4.24
N THR A 50 5.13 8.08 -4.51
CA THR A 50 5.62 7.08 -5.43
C THR A 50 6.17 7.86 -6.61
N PRO A 51 7.48 7.74 -6.93
CA PRO A 51 8.05 8.48 -8.04
C PRO A 51 7.12 8.24 -9.21
N LEU A 52 6.61 9.34 -9.77
CA LEU A 52 5.56 9.33 -10.78
C LEU A 52 5.94 8.25 -11.80
N PHE A 53 5.24 7.12 -11.75
CA PHE A 53 5.14 6.28 -12.93
C PHE A 53 4.63 7.23 -14.01
N SER A 54 5.25 7.16 -15.21
CA SER A 54 4.70 7.79 -16.41
C SER A 54 3.19 7.64 -16.33
N VAL A 55 2.43 8.74 -16.34
CA VAL A 55 0.97 8.68 -16.34
C VAL A 55 0.61 7.95 -17.62
N VAL A 56 0.45 6.64 -17.51
CA VAL A 56 0.01 5.84 -18.61
C VAL A 56 -1.50 5.82 -18.49
N ASP A 57 -2.14 6.35 -19.51
CA ASP A 57 -3.59 6.34 -19.72
C ASP A 57 -4.08 4.91 -20.01
N THR A 58 -3.67 3.95 -19.17
CA THR A 58 -3.96 2.52 -19.31
C THR A 58 -4.81 2.07 -18.15
N ASN A 59 -5.79 1.22 -18.46
CA ASN A 59 -6.73 0.72 -17.47
C ASN A 59 -5.99 -0.21 -16.49
N PRO A 60 -5.93 0.14 -15.18
CA PRO A 60 -5.30 -0.70 -14.18
C PRO A 60 -6.12 -1.98 -13.98
N ILE A 61 -5.43 -3.12 -14.04
CA ILE A 61 -5.99 -4.40 -13.66
C ILE A 61 -5.51 -4.74 -12.25
N TYR A 62 -6.45 -4.79 -11.31
CA TYR A 62 -6.16 -5.00 -9.90
C TYR A 62 -5.96 -6.48 -9.56
N PHE A 63 -4.90 -6.76 -8.82
CA PHE A 63 -4.66 -8.04 -8.15
C PHE A 63 -4.42 -7.78 -6.67
N GLU A 64 -4.94 -8.66 -5.81
CA GLU A 64 -4.67 -8.59 -4.37
C GLU A 64 -3.75 -9.74 -3.96
N CYS A 65 -2.75 -9.41 -3.15
CA CYS A 65 -1.92 -10.36 -2.43
C CYS A 65 -2.35 -10.36 -0.95
N ARG A 66 -2.92 -11.48 -0.49
CA ARG A 66 -3.47 -11.64 0.87
C ARG A 66 -3.21 -13.05 1.39
N ASN A 67 -2.86 -13.21 2.65
CA ASN A 67 -2.56 -14.51 3.27
C ASN A 67 -1.60 -15.38 2.42
N GLN A 68 -0.55 -14.77 1.83
CA GLN A 68 0.41 -15.46 0.96
C GLN A 68 -0.19 -16.11 -0.30
N THR A 69 -1.36 -15.63 -0.73
CA THR A 69 -2.04 -16.06 -1.95
C THR A 69 -2.43 -14.88 -2.82
N ALA A 70 -2.50 -15.10 -4.14
CA ALA A 70 -2.88 -14.12 -5.13
C ALA A 70 -4.37 -14.28 -5.50
N PHE A 71 -5.09 -13.16 -5.53
CA PHE A 71 -6.50 -13.08 -5.90
C PHE A 71 -6.69 -12.16 -7.10
N PHE A 72 -7.62 -12.53 -7.97
CA PHE A 72 -8.10 -11.67 -9.06
C PHE A 72 -9.50 -11.14 -8.73
N PRO A 73 -9.62 -10.02 -8.01
CA PRO A 73 -10.89 -9.56 -7.44
C PRO A 73 -11.97 -9.18 -8.46
N ASP A 74 -11.63 -8.99 -9.75
CA ASP A 74 -12.55 -8.53 -10.80
C ASP A 74 -13.46 -7.36 -10.37
N ILE A 75 -12.81 -6.31 -9.86
CA ILE A 75 -13.47 -5.09 -9.35
C ILE A 75 -14.33 -4.43 -10.41
N GLU A 76 -13.88 -4.45 -11.67
CA GLU A 76 -14.62 -3.85 -12.77
C GLU A 76 -15.92 -4.61 -13.07
N GLY A 77 -15.89 -5.96 -13.01
CA GLY A 77 -17.09 -6.78 -13.12
C GLY A 77 -18.13 -6.45 -12.05
N LEU A 78 -17.71 -6.40 -10.78
CA LEU A 78 -18.59 -6.05 -9.66
C LEU A 78 -19.15 -4.62 -9.78
N ARG A 79 -18.32 -3.65 -10.22
CA ARG A 79 -18.77 -2.27 -10.43
C ARG A 79 -19.77 -2.17 -11.57
N LYS A 80 -19.59 -2.92 -12.66
CA LYS A 80 -20.55 -2.98 -13.77
C LYS A 80 -21.89 -3.52 -13.28
N GLU A 81 -21.89 -4.62 -12.55
CA GLU A 81 -23.12 -5.20 -11.98
C GLU A 81 -23.82 -4.23 -11.03
N SER A 82 -23.08 -3.62 -10.11
CA SER A 82 -23.59 -2.58 -9.20
C SER A 82 -24.23 -1.40 -9.95
N ASN A 83 -23.57 -0.90 -11.00
CA ASN A 83 -24.10 0.18 -11.81
C ASN A 83 -25.42 -0.19 -12.52
N GLU A 84 -25.55 -1.44 -12.98
CA GLU A 84 -26.79 -1.91 -13.59
C GLU A 84 -27.93 -2.02 -12.57
N VAL A 85 -27.65 -2.47 -11.35
CA VAL A 85 -28.63 -2.44 -10.25
C VAL A 85 -28.99 -1.00 -9.88
N TRP A 86 -28.00 -0.11 -9.79
CA TRP A 86 -28.22 1.31 -9.49
C TRP A 86 -29.17 1.98 -10.49
N LYS A 87 -29.03 1.70 -11.79
CA LYS A 87 -29.94 2.24 -12.83
C LYS A 87 -31.38 1.76 -12.66
N LYS A 88 -31.59 0.54 -12.16
CA LYS A 88 -32.92 -0.06 -11.97
C LYS A 88 -33.67 0.47 -10.76
N ILE A 89 -32.97 0.96 -9.73
CA ILE A 89 -33.61 1.49 -8.51
C ILE A 89 -34.27 2.85 -8.79
N GLN A 90 -35.60 2.86 -8.90
CA GLN A 90 -36.43 4.05 -9.14
C GLN A 90 -36.79 4.76 -7.84
N VAL A 91 -35.80 5.36 -7.16
CA VAL A 91 -35.98 6.12 -5.92
C VAL A 91 -35.31 7.48 -6.04
N GLY A 92 -36.07 8.56 -5.79
CA GLY A 92 -35.57 9.93 -5.91
C GLY A 92 -34.60 10.37 -4.81
N ASN A 93 -34.63 9.72 -3.64
CA ASN A 93 -33.67 9.97 -2.57
C ASN A 93 -32.45 9.05 -2.72
N TRP A 94 -31.31 9.64 -3.08
CA TRP A 94 -30.07 8.91 -3.31
C TRP A 94 -29.55 8.19 -2.05
N PHE A 95 -29.78 8.71 -0.83
CA PHE A 95 -29.40 8.01 0.40
C PHE A 95 -30.17 6.70 0.56
N ARG A 96 -31.49 6.73 0.29
CA ARG A 96 -32.33 5.52 0.32
C ARG A 96 -31.94 4.55 -0.79
N LYS A 97 -31.51 5.08 -1.94
CA LYS A 97 -31.00 4.29 -3.06
C LYS A 97 -29.76 3.48 -2.69
N VAL A 98 -28.83 4.06 -1.92
CA VAL A 98 -27.66 3.34 -1.39
C VAL A 98 -28.07 2.21 -0.44
N GLU A 99 -29.02 2.45 0.46
CA GLU A 99 -29.49 1.39 1.38
C GLU A 99 -30.19 0.24 0.63
N ILE A 100 -30.93 0.56 -0.43
CA ILE A 100 -31.53 -0.47 -1.31
C ILE A 100 -30.42 -1.23 -2.05
N LEU A 101 -29.39 -0.56 -2.56
CA LEU A 101 -28.29 -1.22 -3.27
C LEU A 101 -27.61 -2.29 -2.40
N LYS A 102 -27.44 -2.02 -1.10
CA LYS A 102 -26.88 -3.00 -0.14
C LYS A 102 -27.68 -4.29 -0.05
N THR A 103 -28.98 -4.28 -0.36
CA THR A 103 -29.82 -5.49 -0.25
C THR A 103 -29.65 -6.44 -1.44
N PHE A 104 -29.00 -6.03 -2.52
CA PHE A 104 -28.87 -6.84 -3.75
C PHE A 104 -27.74 -7.89 -3.71
N ASN A 105 -26.96 -7.97 -2.63
CA ASN A 105 -25.88 -8.94 -2.42
C ASN A 105 -25.00 -9.21 -3.67
N ILE A 106 -24.46 -8.13 -4.24
CA ILE A 106 -23.61 -8.18 -5.43
C ILE A 106 -22.26 -8.76 -5.03
N SER A 107 -21.92 -9.94 -5.53
CA SER A 107 -20.70 -10.65 -5.15
C SER A 107 -20.15 -11.52 -6.29
N ASN A 108 -18.85 -11.80 -6.23
CA ASN A 108 -18.19 -12.77 -7.10
C ASN A 108 -17.50 -13.85 -6.25
N GLN A 109 -16.63 -14.66 -6.87
CA GLN A 109 -15.94 -15.75 -6.17
C GLN A 109 -15.00 -15.30 -5.02
N PHE A 110 -14.65 -14.01 -4.94
CA PHE A 110 -13.66 -13.50 -3.99
C PHE A 110 -14.18 -12.37 -3.09
N TYR A 111 -15.16 -11.59 -3.57
CA TYR A 111 -15.56 -10.33 -2.96
C TYR A 111 -17.06 -10.09 -3.01
N THR A 112 -17.55 -9.39 -1.99
CA THR A 112 -18.88 -8.79 -1.93
C THR A 112 -18.76 -7.28 -2.04
N TYR A 113 -19.55 -6.66 -2.91
CA TYR A 113 -19.63 -5.22 -3.04
C TYR A 113 -20.51 -4.62 -1.92
N VAL A 114 -19.95 -3.66 -1.20
CA VAL A 114 -20.60 -2.99 -0.08
C VAL A 114 -20.52 -1.47 -0.31
N PRO A 115 -21.60 -0.83 -0.80
CA PRO A 115 -21.60 0.60 -1.02
C PRO A 115 -21.71 1.35 0.30
N GLU A 116 -20.80 2.31 0.53
CA GLU A 116 -20.84 3.18 1.70
C GLU A 116 -21.04 4.63 1.32
N LYS A 117 -21.57 5.41 2.26
CA LYS A 117 -21.76 6.85 2.09
C LYS A 117 -20.52 7.53 2.64
N GLU A 118 -19.89 8.37 1.84
CA GLU A 118 -18.70 9.12 2.23
C GLU A 118 -18.89 10.60 1.90
N ARG A 119 -18.18 11.49 2.61
CA ARG A 119 -18.03 12.87 2.19
C ARG A 119 -16.71 13.03 1.46
N ASP A 120 -16.78 13.57 0.25
CA ASP A 120 -15.58 13.92 -0.50
C ASP A 120 -14.80 15.05 0.19
N LYS A 121 -13.63 15.40 -0.35
CA LYS A 121 -12.77 16.48 0.18
C LYS A 121 -13.44 17.86 0.18
N ARG A 122 -14.52 18.03 -0.57
CA ARG A 122 -15.32 19.26 -0.65
C ARG A 122 -16.54 19.22 0.28
N GLY A 123 -16.67 18.16 1.09
CA GLY A 123 -17.79 17.95 2.00
C GLY A 123 -19.08 17.49 1.32
N SER A 124 -19.06 17.24 0.01
CA SER A 124 -20.20 16.74 -0.75
C SER A 124 -20.33 15.23 -0.54
N TRP A 125 -21.56 14.76 -0.46
CA TRP A 125 -21.81 13.34 -0.29
C TRP A 125 -21.56 12.58 -1.59
N THR A 126 -20.89 11.44 -1.47
CA THR A 126 -20.62 10.49 -2.56
C THR A 126 -20.85 9.06 -2.08
N VAL A 127 -20.89 8.13 -3.04
CA VAL A 127 -20.84 6.69 -2.77
C VAL A 127 -19.39 6.25 -2.86
N LYS A 128 -18.92 5.56 -1.83
CA LYS A 128 -17.63 4.87 -1.80
C LYS A 128 -17.85 3.40 -2.10
N ASP A 129 -17.07 2.88 -3.03
CA ASP A 129 -17.12 1.47 -3.42
C ASP A 129 -16.20 0.67 -2.49
N ASN A 130 -16.77 -0.05 -1.53
CA ASN A 130 -16.01 -1.02 -0.74
C ASN A 130 -16.24 -2.43 -1.24
N PHE A 131 -15.19 -3.24 -1.13
CA PHE A 131 -15.21 -4.65 -1.47
C PHE A 131 -14.73 -5.43 -0.25
N GLU A 132 -15.64 -6.21 0.31
CA GLU A 132 -15.36 -7.08 1.45
C GLU A 132 -14.96 -8.47 0.94
N PRO A 133 -13.82 -9.00 1.40
CA PRO A 133 -13.40 -10.31 0.95
C PRO A 133 -14.29 -11.41 1.53
N ILE A 134 -14.60 -12.40 0.71
CA ILE A 134 -15.29 -13.61 1.16
C ILE A 134 -14.31 -14.42 2.02
N PRO A 135 -14.69 -14.83 3.26
CA PRO A 135 -13.78 -15.50 4.19
C PRO A 135 -13.15 -16.78 3.65
N ASP A 136 -13.93 -17.60 2.94
CA ASP A 136 -13.49 -18.91 2.43
C ASP A 136 -12.94 -18.86 1.00
N ALA A 137 -12.79 -17.66 0.43
CA ALA A 137 -12.21 -17.47 -0.88
C ALA A 137 -10.77 -17.99 -0.92
N ARG A 138 -10.46 -18.83 -1.91
CA ARG A 138 -9.13 -19.41 -2.09
C ARG A 138 -8.40 -18.74 -3.25
N GLY A 139 -7.30 -18.08 -2.94
CA GLY A 139 -6.35 -17.57 -3.94
C GLY A 139 -5.35 -18.64 -4.35
N GLU A 140 -4.39 -18.25 -5.20
CA GLU A 140 -3.30 -19.12 -5.62
C GLU A 140 -2.03 -18.85 -4.84
N THR A 141 -1.39 -19.91 -4.33
CA THR A 141 -0.10 -19.82 -3.62
C THR A 141 1.07 -19.54 -4.56
N SER A 142 2.23 -19.21 -4.00
CA SER A 142 3.47 -18.96 -4.77
C SER A 142 3.90 -20.15 -5.62
N PHE A 143 3.57 -21.37 -5.19
CA PHE A 143 3.78 -22.59 -5.97
C PHE A 143 2.77 -22.73 -7.10
N GLN A 144 1.49 -22.45 -6.84
CA GLN A 144 0.42 -22.59 -7.81
C GLN A 144 0.55 -21.57 -8.96
N ILE A 145 0.82 -20.30 -8.67
CA ILE A 145 0.92 -19.25 -9.72
C ILE A 145 2.06 -19.48 -10.72
N LYS A 146 3.08 -20.26 -10.34
CA LYS A 146 4.20 -20.60 -11.23
C LYS A 146 3.78 -21.59 -12.32
N ARG A 147 2.77 -22.42 -12.06
CA ARG A 147 2.27 -23.41 -13.03
C ARG A 147 1.64 -22.70 -14.22
N GLU A 148 1.85 -23.25 -15.42
CA GLU A 148 1.32 -22.70 -16.68
C GLU A 148 -0.20 -22.65 -16.70
N ASP A 149 -0.87 -23.59 -16.01
CA ASP A 149 -2.33 -23.70 -15.92
C ASP A 149 -2.95 -22.90 -14.76
N SER A 150 -2.19 -22.05 -14.08
CA SER A 150 -2.70 -21.22 -13.00
C SER A 150 -3.78 -20.24 -13.47
N LEU A 151 -4.73 -19.92 -12.59
CA LEU A 151 -5.73 -18.87 -12.83
C LEU A 151 -5.05 -17.54 -13.11
N PHE A 152 -3.97 -17.22 -12.38
CA PHE A 152 -3.18 -16.02 -12.55
C PHE A 152 -2.61 -15.90 -13.97
N ARG A 153 -1.93 -16.94 -14.46
CA ARG A 153 -1.37 -16.92 -15.83
C ARG A 153 -2.46 -16.95 -16.90
N ARG A 154 -3.54 -17.72 -16.70
CA ARG A 154 -4.69 -17.70 -17.61
C ARG A 154 -5.31 -16.31 -17.71
N LYS A 155 -5.46 -15.60 -16.60
CA LYS A 155 -5.95 -14.22 -16.60
C LYS A 155 -4.96 -13.31 -17.31
N LEU A 156 -3.67 -13.40 -17.01
CA LEU A 156 -2.64 -12.59 -17.65
C LEU A 156 -2.62 -12.76 -19.17
N ALA A 157 -2.82 -13.99 -19.66
CA ALA A 157 -2.88 -14.31 -21.09
C ALA A 157 -4.10 -13.70 -21.82
N THR A 158 -5.14 -13.29 -21.09
CA THR A 158 -6.32 -12.61 -21.67
C THR A 158 -6.16 -11.09 -21.78
N LEU A 159 -5.06 -10.54 -21.27
CA LEU A 159 -4.81 -9.09 -21.19
C LEU A 159 -3.80 -8.64 -22.26
N ASP A 160 -3.88 -7.36 -22.64
CA ASP A 160 -2.92 -6.73 -23.57
C ASP A 160 -1.90 -5.88 -22.78
N PRO A 161 -0.60 -6.23 -22.78
CA PRO A 161 0.43 -5.50 -22.03
C PRO A 161 0.66 -4.06 -22.52
N ASN A 162 0.22 -3.71 -23.73
CA ASN A 162 0.35 -2.36 -24.27
C ASN A 162 -0.79 -1.43 -23.82
N GLN A 163 -1.98 -2.01 -23.55
CA GLN A 163 -3.19 -1.26 -23.18
C GLN A 163 -3.51 -1.33 -21.68
N GLN A 164 -2.97 -2.33 -20.99
CA GLN A 164 -3.27 -2.59 -19.58
C GLN A 164 -1.97 -2.69 -18.79
N HIS A 165 -2.05 -2.31 -17.52
CA HIS A 165 -0.98 -2.54 -16.56
C HIS A 165 -1.56 -3.21 -15.32
N LEU A 166 -0.72 -3.98 -14.62
CA LEU A 166 -1.16 -4.65 -13.39
C LEU A 166 -0.85 -3.77 -12.19
N TYR A 167 -1.82 -3.68 -11.29
CA TYR A 167 -1.68 -2.93 -10.05
C TYR A 167 -1.93 -3.86 -8.86
N PHE A 168 -0.89 -4.14 -8.10
CA PHE A 168 -0.96 -5.05 -6.96
C PHE A 168 -1.33 -4.33 -5.67
N ILE A 169 -2.32 -4.84 -4.98
CA ILE A 169 -2.68 -4.44 -3.62
C ILE A 169 -2.06 -5.47 -2.71
N VAL A 170 -1.02 -5.06 -1.97
CA VAL A 170 -0.17 -5.98 -1.23
C VAL A 170 -0.45 -5.85 0.25
N ARG A 171 -1.01 -6.89 0.86
CA ARG A 171 -1.18 -6.91 2.31
C ARG A 171 0.14 -7.16 3.03
N ASN A 172 0.25 -6.66 4.26
CA ASN A 172 1.47 -6.72 5.08
C ASN A 172 2.02 -8.14 5.26
N ASP A 173 1.15 -9.16 5.17
CA ASP A 173 1.46 -10.58 5.31
C ASP A 173 1.78 -11.29 3.98
N SER A 174 1.84 -10.55 2.87
CA SER A 174 1.75 -11.13 1.51
C SER A 174 2.85 -10.65 0.55
N PHE A 175 4.00 -10.25 1.09
CA PHE A 175 5.12 -9.77 0.28
C PHE A 175 5.76 -10.87 -0.60
N GLU A 176 5.82 -12.10 -0.11
CA GLU A 176 6.47 -13.19 -0.86
C GLU A 176 5.70 -13.54 -2.12
N ILE A 177 4.38 -13.72 -1.99
CA ILE A 177 3.51 -14.00 -3.15
C ILE A 177 3.55 -12.83 -4.15
N PHE A 178 3.60 -11.59 -3.66
CA PHE A 178 3.74 -10.41 -4.51
C PHE A 178 5.03 -10.44 -5.34
N HIS A 179 6.18 -10.78 -4.74
CA HIS A 179 7.43 -10.86 -5.49
C HIS A 179 7.37 -11.88 -6.63
N VAL A 180 6.79 -13.05 -6.37
CA VAL A 180 6.64 -14.10 -7.39
C VAL A 180 5.66 -13.65 -8.49
N ALA A 181 4.50 -13.12 -8.12
CA ALA A 181 3.50 -12.65 -9.08
C ALA A 181 4.04 -11.49 -9.93
N ARG A 182 4.77 -10.55 -9.31
CA ARG A 182 5.42 -9.43 -10.00
C ARG A 182 6.46 -9.91 -11.00
N ALA A 183 7.30 -10.88 -10.64
CA ALA A 183 8.30 -11.44 -11.55
C ALA A 183 7.63 -12.02 -12.81
N ILE A 184 6.62 -12.89 -12.63
CA ILE A 184 5.86 -13.49 -13.74
C ILE A 184 5.20 -12.42 -14.62
N THR A 185 4.68 -11.36 -14.01
CA THR A 185 4.01 -10.27 -14.72
C THR A 185 4.99 -9.47 -15.59
N LEU A 186 6.16 -9.15 -15.04
CA LEU A 186 7.22 -8.44 -15.77
C LEU A 186 7.79 -9.29 -16.91
N GLU A 187 8.01 -10.59 -16.69
CA GLU A 187 8.43 -11.54 -17.72
C GLU A 187 7.42 -11.62 -18.88
N SER A 188 6.14 -11.40 -18.59
CA SER A 188 5.06 -11.37 -19.58
C SER A 188 4.92 -10.00 -20.29
N GLY A 189 5.83 -9.06 -20.05
CA GLY A 189 5.88 -7.76 -20.73
C GLY A 189 4.98 -6.67 -20.14
N PHE A 190 4.28 -6.93 -19.04
CA PHE A 190 3.39 -5.95 -18.41
C PHE A 190 4.16 -4.96 -17.55
N ARG A 191 3.65 -3.74 -17.48
CA ARG A 191 4.03 -2.77 -16.44
C ARG A 191 3.32 -3.09 -15.13
N VAL A 192 4.00 -2.80 -14.03
CA VAL A 192 3.54 -3.14 -12.69
C VAL A 192 3.61 -1.95 -11.74
N GLY A 193 2.47 -1.61 -11.14
CA GLY A 193 2.36 -0.75 -9.95
C GLY A 193 1.99 -1.57 -8.71
N TRP A 194 2.18 -1.00 -7.53
CA TRP A 194 1.72 -1.62 -6.28
C TRP A 194 1.36 -0.59 -5.22
N ASN A 195 0.51 -0.98 -4.28
CA ASN A 195 0.14 -0.22 -3.09
C ASN A 195 0.04 -1.16 -1.87
N PRO A 196 0.68 -0.85 -0.74
CA PRO A 196 0.47 -1.59 0.50
C PRO A 196 -0.95 -1.38 1.05
N LEU A 197 -1.48 -2.40 1.72
CA LEU A 197 -2.76 -2.34 2.45
C LEU A 197 -2.64 -3.13 3.76
N GLU A 198 -3.24 -2.66 4.85
CA GLU A 198 -3.24 -3.42 6.10
C GLU A 198 -4.06 -4.72 5.98
N SER A 199 -3.68 -5.78 6.70
CA SER A 199 -4.27 -7.12 6.55
C SER A 199 -5.78 -7.19 6.84
N ASN A 200 -6.31 -6.29 7.66
CA ASN A 200 -7.72 -6.26 8.07
C ASN A 200 -8.56 -5.18 7.37
N LYS A 201 -7.96 -4.39 6.47
CA LYS A 201 -8.69 -3.32 5.77
C LYS A 201 -9.56 -3.84 4.64
N THR A 202 -10.73 -3.25 4.49
CA THR A 202 -11.58 -3.45 3.32
C THR A 202 -10.92 -2.82 2.10
N LEU A 203 -11.23 -3.38 0.92
CA LEU A 203 -10.70 -2.85 -0.32
C LEU A 203 -11.61 -1.71 -0.80
N GLY A 204 -11.21 -0.47 -0.55
CA GLY A 204 -11.95 0.73 -0.95
C GLY A 204 -11.45 1.37 -2.25
N PHE A 205 -12.37 1.79 -3.12
CA PHE A 205 -12.07 2.60 -4.30
C PHE A 205 -12.93 3.87 -4.34
N THR A 206 -12.32 4.97 -4.78
CA THR A 206 -13.07 6.20 -5.03
C THR A 206 -13.94 6.06 -6.27
N SER A 207 -15.20 6.48 -6.18
CA SER A 207 -16.18 6.41 -7.27
C SER A 207 -15.86 7.32 -8.46
N SER A 208 -15.01 8.34 -8.29
CA SER A 208 -14.76 9.39 -9.31
C SER A 208 -13.52 9.19 -10.20
N GLY A 209 -12.77 8.10 -10.08
CA GLY A 209 -11.56 7.96 -10.90
C GLY A 209 -10.86 6.61 -10.89
N GLY A 210 -11.50 5.54 -10.39
CA GLY A 210 -10.96 4.18 -10.44
C GLY A 210 -9.72 3.93 -9.57
N GLY A 211 -9.08 4.96 -9.02
CA GLY A 211 -7.95 4.84 -8.10
C GLY A 211 -8.33 4.22 -6.76
N VAL A 212 -7.39 3.44 -6.21
CA VAL A 212 -7.44 2.93 -4.84
C VAL A 212 -7.63 4.12 -3.89
N ASP A 213 -8.53 3.97 -2.91
CA ASP A 213 -8.85 5.05 -1.99
C ASP A 213 -7.59 5.58 -1.27
N PRO A 214 -7.31 6.89 -1.28
CA PRO A 214 -6.24 7.47 -0.48
C PRO A 214 -6.27 7.11 1.01
N SER A 215 -7.41 6.76 1.61
CA SER A 215 -7.49 6.25 2.99
C SER A 215 -6.82 4.89 3.19
N ASN A 216 -6.61 4.15 2.10
CA ASN A 216 -5.88 2.89 2.09
C ASN A 216 -4.35 3.12 2.13
N ILE A 217 -3.89 4.34 1.86
CA ILE A 217 -2.49 4.76 1.96
C ILE A 217 -2.29 5.27 3.39
N GLN A 218 -1.72 4.45 4.27
CA GLN A 218 -1.30 4.87 5.61
C GLN A 218 0.20 5.15 5.68
#